data_AF-A0A2V7X5G5-F1
#
_entry.id   AF-A0A2V7X5G5-F1
#
_cell.length_a   1.000
_cell.length_b   1.000
_cell.length_c   1.000
_cell.angle_alpha   90.00
_cell.angle_beta   90.00
_cell.angle_gamma   90.00
#
_symmetry.space_group_name_H-M   'P 1'
#
loop_
_entity.id
_entity.type
_entity.pdbx_description
1 polymer ?
#
loop_
_entity_poly.entity_id
_entity_poly.type
_entity_poly.pdbx_seq_one_letter_code
_entity_poly.pdbx_strand_id
1 'polypeptide(L)'
;MFWTALALLAALLAQTALGRVVPMQARVFDPFLLVVVYCGLTGGEVHGMLAGAAAGWVQDVHFGGRILGLSGLSKLLVGFGIGMGSTRFHLGEPGARLLVLMVATIVDAVLFGQLAQVFDVQAYELSPLGLIARAVVNGAVGMVVFETMDRQRRRWAPRA
;
A
#
# COMPACT_ATOMS: atom_id res chain seq x y z
N MET A 1 9.19 13.21 -3.76
CA MET A 1 7.99 13.72 -3.06
C MET A 1 6.85 14.11 -4.01
N PHE A 2 7.06 14.97 -5.03
CA PHE A 2 5.97 15.35 -5.96
C PHE A 2 5.28 14.16 -6.65
N TRP A 3 6.05 13.20 -7.15
CA TRP A 3 5.48 12.00 -7.79
C TRP A 3 4.65 11.13 -6.84
N THR A 4 4.95 11.15 -5.53
CA THR A 4 4.18 10.43 -4.51
C THR A 4 2.76 10.98 -4.42
N ALA A 5 2.61 12.31 -4.41
CA ALA A 5 1.29 12.94 -4.36
C ALA A 5 0.45 12.57 -5.58
N LEU A 6 1.05 12.57 -6.78
CA LEU A 6 0.38 12.13 -8.00
C LEU A 6 0.00 10.64 -7.95
N ALA A 7 0.87 9.78 -7.41
CA ALA A 7 0.60 8.36 -7.25
C ALA A 7 -0.53 8.11 -6.24
N LEU A 8 -0.59 8.86 -5.14
CA LEU A 8 -1.68 8.78 -4.17
C LEU A 8 -3.00 9.29 -4.75
N LEU A 9 -2.98 10.35 -5.57
CA LEU A 9 -4.15 10.82 -6.30
C LEU A 9 -4.64 9.76 -7.29
N ALA A 10 -3.74 9.13 -8.04
CA ALA A 10 -4.08 8.03 -8.93
C ALA A 10 -4.66 6.83 -8.16
N ALA A 11 -4.09 6.49 -6.99
CA ALA A 11 -4.60 5.43 -6.12
C ALA A 11 -6.00 5.74 -5.59
N LEU A 12 -6.27 6.99 -5.20
CA LEU A 12 -7.60 7.46 -4.80
C LEU A 12 -8.60 7.29 -5.94
N LEU A 13 -8.29 7.79 -7.13
CA LEU A 13 -9.18 7.66 -8.29
C LEU A 13 -9.43 6.20 -8.65
N ALA A 14 -8.40 5.35 -8.61
CA ALA A 14 -8.52 3.92 -8.86
C ALA A 14 -9.44 3.25 -7.82
N GLN A 15 -9.24 3.53 -6.53
CA GLN A 15 -10.05 2.95 -5.46
C GLN A 15 -11.51 3.43 -5.54
N THR A 16 -11.74 4.72 -5.82
CA THR A 16 -13.09 5.26 -6.00
C THR A 16 -13.80 4.65 -7.21
N ALA A 17 -13.10 4.51 -8.34
CA ALA A 17 -13.67 3.88 -9.53
C ALA A 17 -14.01 2.41 -9.27
N LEU A 18 -13.09 1.66 -8.65
CA LEU A 18 -13.30 0.25 -8.34
C LEU A 18 -14.47 0.05 -7.37
N GLY A 19 -14.56 0.89 -6.33
CA GLY A 19 -15.68 0.89 -5.38
C GLY A 19 -17.03 1.17 -6.01
N ARG A 20 -17.09 1.94 -7.12
CA ARG A 20 -18.33 2.21 -7.85
C ARG A 20 -18.75 1.09 -8.79
N VAL A 21 -17.80 0.45 -9.47
CA VAL A 21 -18.11 -0.54 -10.51
C VAL A 21 -18.25 -1.95 -9.92
N VAL A 22 -17.40 -2.31 -8.95
CA VAL A 22 -17.39 -3.66 -8.37
C VAL A 22 -17.06 -3.63 -6.87
N PRO A 23 -18.08 -3.40 -6.00
CA PRO A 23 -17.88 -3.18 -4.56
C PRO A 23 -17.18 -4.33 -3.82
N MET A 24 -17.36 -5.57 -4.29
CA MET A 24 -16.74 -6.76 -3.70
C MET A 24 -15.22 -6.78 -3.97
N GLN A 25 -14.80 -6.47 -5.19
CA GLN A 25 -13.40 -6.45 -5.63
C GLN A 25 -12.61 -5.30 -5.03
N ALA A 26 -13.28 -4.18 -4.71
CA ALA A 26 -12.65 -3.05 -4.02
C ALA A 26 -12.04 -3.40 -2.66
N ARG A 27 -12.42 -4.55 -2.08
CA ARG A 27 -11.87 -5.06 -0.81
C ARG A 27 -10.63 -5.94 -0.99
N VAL A 28 -10.43 -6.48 -2.19
CA VAL A 28 -9.36 -7.43 -2.55
C VAL A 28 -8.18 -6.70 -3.20
N PHE A 29 -8.32 -5.42 -3.54
CA PHE A 29 -7.25 -4.62 -4.10
C PHE A 29 -7.04 -3.35 -3.27
N ASP A 30 -5.78 -3.02 -2.98
CA ASP A 30 -5.40 -1.82 -2.22
C ASP A 30 -4.32 -1.02 -2.98
N PRO A 31 -4.71 -0.08 -3.85
CA PRO A 31 -3.77 0.71 -4.64
C PRO A 31 -2.93 1.65 -3.77
N PHE A 32 -3.44 2.06 -2.59
CA PHE A 32 -2.68 2.91 -1.67
C PHE A 32 -1.49 2.14 -1.10
N LEU A 33 -1.70 0.88 -0.70
CA LEU A 33 -0.62 0.04 -0.19
C LEU A 33 0.50 -0.16 -1.23
N LEU A 34 0.17 -0.32 -2.52
CA LEU A 34 1.16 -0.42 -3.59
C LEU A 34 2.07 0.82 -3.63
N VAL A 35 1.49 2.02 -3.52
CA VAL A 35 2.27 3.27 -3.49
C VAL A 35 3.16 3.33 -2.26
N VAL A 36 2.63 2.96 -1.09
CA VAL A 36 3.39 2.95 0.18
C VAL A 36 4.58 2.00 0.11
N VAL A 37 4.37 0.78 -0.38
CA VAL A 37 5.43 -0.22 -0.54
C VAL A 37 6.50 0.27 -1.51
N TYR A 38 6.10 0.81 -2.67
CA TYR A 38 7.06 1.35 -3.64
C TYR A 38 7.88 2.52 -3.08
N CYS A 39 7.23 3.40 -2.32
CA CYS A 39 7.89 4.51 -1.63
C CYS A 39 8.91 4.01 -0.59
N GLY A 40 8.54 3.00 0.22
CA GLY A 40 9.46 2.39 1.17
C GLY A 40 10.66 1.75 0.46
N LEU A 41 10.42 0.93 -0.56
CA LEU A 41 11.47 0.23 -1.30
C LEU A 41 12.45 1.17 -2.01
N THR A 42 11.97 2.29 -2.56
CA THR A 42 12.80 3.19 -3.39
C THR A 42 13.32 4.43 -2.66
N GLY A 43 12.64 4.86 -1.60
CA GLY A 43 12.94 6.09 -0.86
C GLY A 43 13.36 5.85 0.60
N GLY A 44 13.38 4.59 1.05
CA GLY A 44 13.76 4.21 2.41
C GLY A 44 12.69 4.53 3.46
N GLU A 45 13.10 4.41 4.73
CA GLU A 45 12.27 4.50 5.94
C GLU A 45 11.36 5.74 5.98
N VAL A 46 11.96 6.92 5.82
CA VAL A 46 11.24 8.20 5.97
C VAL A 46 10.23 8.39 4.86
N HIS A 47 10.58 8.07 3.60
CA HIS A 47 9.64 8.18 2.48
C HIS A 47 8.50 7.18 2.64
N GLY A 48 8.80 5.92 2.96
CA GLY A 48 7.79 4.90 3.23
C GLY A 48 6.83 5.31 4.34
N MET A 49 7.35 5.79 5.47
CA MET A 49 6.57 6.26 6.62
C MET A 49 5.62 7.41 6.25
N LEU A 50 6.15 8.46 5.61
CA LEU A 50 5.35 9.64 5.23
C LEU A 50 4.31 9.31 4.16
N ALA A 51 4.67 8.48 3.18
CA ALA A 51 3.73 8.00 2.17
C ALA A 51 2.62 7.14 2.82
N GLY A 52 3.00 6.27 3.76
CA GLY A 52 2.08 5.46 4.56
C GLY A 52 1.07 6.30 5.33
N ALA A 53 1.56 7.29 6.08
CA ALA A 53 0.72 8.22 6.83
C ALA A 53 -0.26 8.95 5.89
N ALA A 54 0.25 9.58 4.82
CA ALA A 54 -0.59 10.32 3.88
C ALA A 54 -1.63 9.41 3.20
N ALA A 55 -1.22 8.23 2.74
CA ALA A 55 -2.10 7.26 2.12
C ALA A 55 -3.22 6.81 3.06
N GLY A 56 -2.89 6.46 4.29
CA GLY A 56 -3.85 6.00 5.28
C GLY A 56 -4.82 7.10 5.71
N TRP A 57 -4.36 8.34 5.88
CA TRP A 57 -5.25 9.47 6.15
C TRP A 57 -6.24 9.72 5.01
N VAL A 58 -5.78 9.69 3.75
CA VAL A 58 -6.65 9.80 2.58
C VAL A 58 -7.67 8.67 2.56
N GLN A 59 -7.26 7.43 2.87
CA GLN A 59 -8.17 6.30 2.95
C GLN A 59 -9.21 6.46 4.07
N ASP A 60 -8.80 6.89 5.26
CA ASP A 60 -9.70 7.08 6.38
C ASP A 60 -10.75 8.18 6.09
N VAL A 61 -10.35 9.28 5.44
CA VAL A 61 -11.27 10.37 5.07
C VAL A 61 -12.28 9.96 4.00
N HIS A 62 -11.87 9.17 3.01
CA HIS A 62 -12.72 8.84 1.85
C HIS A 62 -13.47 7.52 1.95
N PHE A 63 -12.89 6.53 2.65
CA PHE A 63 -13.37 5.15 2.70
C PHE A 63 -13.45 4.61 4.14
N GLY A 64 -13.01 5.38 5.13
CA GLY A 64 -13.04 5.00 6.53
C GLY A 64 -14.43 5.09 7.16
N GLY A 65 -14.50 4.65 8.41
CA GLY A 65 -15.72 4.68 9.24
C GLY A 65 -15.73 5.87 10.20
N ARG A 66 -16.34 5.64 11.38
CA ARG A 66 -16.49 6.66 12.43
C ARG A 66 -15.16 7.16 13.02
N ILE A 67 -14.12 6.33 12.96
CA ILE A 67 -12.81 6.62 13.55
C ILE A 67 -11.79 6.79 12.43
N LEU A 68 -11.12 7.95 12.44
CA LEU A 68 -10.03 8.28 11.53
C LEU A 68 -8.69 7.93 12.16
N GLY A 69 -7.69 7.63 11.33
CA GLY A 69 -6.31 7.37 11.76
C GLY A 69 -5.95 5.89 11.87
N LEU A 70 -6.90 4.96 11.73
CA LEU A 70 -6.63 3.52 11.77
C LEU A 70 -5.78 3.09 10.56
N SER A 71 -6.21 3.44 9.34
CA SER A 71 -5.43 3.18 8.13
C SER A 71 -4.18 4.05 8.12
N GLY A 72 -4.27 5.29 8.63
CA GLY A 72 -3.15 6.20 8.83
C GLY A 72 -1.99 5.53 9.60
N LEU A 73 -2.30 4.96 10.76
CA LEU A 73 -1.32 4.31 11.61
C LEU A 73 -0.82 2.98 11.02
N SER A 74 -1.70 2.11 10.50
CA SER A 74 -1.27 0.83 9.94
C SER A 74 -0.30 1.02 8.77
N LYS A 75 -0.64 1.90 7.81
CA LYS A 75 0.18 2.13 6.62
C LYS A 75 1.45 2.90 6.92
N LEU A 76 1.44 3.77 7.93
CA LEU A 76 2.66 4.40 8.45
C LEU A 76 3.65 3.32 8.93
N LEU A 77 3.20 2.39 9.78
CA LEU A 77 4.05 1.32 10.31
C LEU A 77 4.54 0.37 9.21
N VAL A 78 3.66 -0.01 8.29
CA VAL A 78 4.01 -0.86 7.14
C VAL A 78 5.03 -0.16 6.24
N GLY A 79 4.79 1.09 5.87
CA GLY A 79 5.70 1.86 5.03
C GLY A 79 7.08 2.07 5.67
N PHE A 80 7.11 2.38 6.96
CA PHE A 80 8.34 2.47 7.73
C PHE A 80 9.09 1.13 7.78
N GLY A 81 8.40 0.03 8.08
CA GLY A 81 9.00 -1.31 8.13
C GLY A 81 9.59 -1.77 6.81
N ILE A 82 8.89 -1.52 5.70
CA ILE A 82 9.40 -1.81 4.34
C ILE A 82 10.63 -0.96 4.03
N GLY A 83 10.59 0.33 4.35
CA GLY A 83 11.72 1.22 4.16
C GLY A 83 12.95 0.84 5.00
N MET A 84 12.73 0.36 6.24
CA MET A 84 13.80 -0.18 7.09
C MET A 84 14.38 -1.46 6.48
N GLY A 85 13.52 -2.32 5.93
CA GLY A 85 13.94 -3.54 5.26
C GLY A 85 14.75 -3.25 3.99
N SER A 86 14.37 -2.24 3.21
CA SER A 86 15.02 -1.94 1.93
C SER A 86 16.41 -1.32 2.08
N THR A 87 16.72 -0.69 3.22
CA THR A 87 18.07 -0.18 3.51
C THR A 87 19.02 -1.28 3.95
N ARG A 88 18.49 -2.40 4.49
CA ARG A 88 19.28 -3.52 5.03
C ARG A 88 19.34 -4.74 4.12
N PHE A 89 18.34 -4.96 3.28
CA PHE A 89 18.21 -6.11 2.39
C PHE A 89 18.13 -5.68 0.92
N HIS A 90 18.68 -6.50 0.02
CA HIS A 90 18.55 -6.29 -1.42
C HIS A 90 17.15 -6.67 -1.91
N LEU A 91 16.18 -5.78 -1.71
CA LEU A 91 14.78 -5.95 -2.14
C LEU A 91 14.52 -5.42 -3.57
N GLY A 92 15.57 -5.35 -4.40
CA GLY A 92 15.49 -4.86 -5.77
C GLY A 92 14.94 -5.89 -6.76
N GLU A 93 15.10 -7.17 -6.46
CA GLU A 93 14.74 -8.25 -7.37
C GLU A 93 13.21 -8.45 -7.46
N PRO A 94 12.69 -8.85 -8.64
CA PRO A 94 11.26 -9.06 -8.84
C PRO A 94 10.62 -10.00 -7.80
N GLY A 95 11.28 -11.11 -7.47
CA GLY A 95 10.78 -12.08 -6.50
C GLY A 95 10.70 -11.51 -5.08
N ALA A 96 11.72 -10.75 -4.66
CA ALA A 96 11.74 -10.09 -3.34
C ALA A 96 10.62 -9.04 -3.24
N ARG A 97 10.41 -8.24 -4.28
CA ARG A 97 9.33 -7.23 -4.31
C ARG A 97 7.94 -7.83 -4.25
N LEU A 98 7.72 -8.94 -4.97
CA LEU A 98 6.47 -9.69 -4.90
C LEU A 98 6.21 -10.17 -3.47
N LEU A 99 7.20 -10.79 -2.84
CA LEU A 99 7.09 -11.28 -1.46
C LEU A 99 6.83 -10.14 -0.47
N VAL A 100 7.54 -9.02 -0.60
CA VAL A 100 7.31 -7.82 0.23
C VAL A 100 5.88 -7.31 0.08
N LEU A 101 5.34 -7.22 -1.13
CA LEU A 101 3.95 -6.80 -1.34
C LEU A 101 2.93 -7.74 -0.70
N MET A 102 3.12 -9.05 -0.83
CA MET A 102 2.24 -10.04 -0.23
C MET A 102 2.27 -9.97 1.30
N VAL A 103 3.48 -9.93 1.88
CA VAL A 103 3.66 -9.80 3.33
C VAL A 103 3.11 -8.47 3.83
N ALA A 104 3.41 -7.36 3.17
CA ALA A 104 2.88 -6.04 3.53
C ALA A 104 1.36 -6.01 3.49
N THR A 105 0.72 -6.69 2.54
CA THR A 105 -0.74 -6.80 2.45
C THR A 105 -1.33 -7.54 3.64
N ILE A 106 -0.70 -8.64 4.05
CA ILE A 106 -1.14 -9.41 5.22
C ILE A 106 -0.94 -8.59 6.49
N VAL A 107 0.24 -7.99 6.67
CA VAL A 107 0.59 -7.18 7.84
C VAL A 107 -0.34 -5.97 7.95
N ASP A 108 -0.61 -5.25 6.87
CA ASP A 108 -1.53 -4.09 6.88
C ASP A 108 -2.94 -4.52 7.31
N ALA A 109 -3.46 -5.61 6.76
CA ALA A 109 -4.79 -6.12 7.12
C ALA A 109 -4.87 -6.56 8.59
N VAL A 110 -3.84 -7.24 9.10
CA VAL A 110 -3.78 -7.67 10.50
C VAL A 110 -3.67 -6.45 11.42
N LEU A 111 -2.75 -5.52 11.14
CA LEU A 111 -2.58 -4.30 11.94
C LEU A 111 -3.87 -3.49 11.98
N PHE A 112 -4.51 -3.27 10.84
CA PHE A 112 -5.79 -2.56 10.78
C PHE A 112 -6.87 -3.28 11.60
N GLY A 113 -7.01 -4.60 11.46
CA GLY A 113 -7.99 -5.39 12.22
C GLY A 113 -7.75 -5.32 13.74
N GLN A 114 -6.51 -5.46 14.17
CA GLN A 114 -6.15 -5.36 15.59
C GLN A 114 -6.41 -3.96 16.16
N LEU A 115 -6.05 -2.91 15.40
CA LEU A 115 -6.36 -1.54 15.80
C LEU A 115 -7.87 -1.33 15.89
N ALA A 116 -8.64 -1.80 14.92
CA ALA A 116 -10.09 -1.67 14.94
C ALA A 116 -10.73 -2.37 16.16
N GLN A 117 -10.22 -3.54 16.56
CA GLN A 117 -10.65 -4.23 17.79
C GLN A 117 -10.37 -3.40 19.04
N VAL A 118 -9.18 -2.79 19.15
CA VAL A 118 -8.83 -1.93 20.31
C VAL A 118 -9.77 -0.73 20.44
N PHE A 119 -10.22 -0.18 19.32
CA PHE A 119 -11.11 0.98 19.30
C PHE A 119 -12.61 0.65 19.16
N ASP A 120 -13.00 -0.62 19.31
CA ASP A 120 -14.37 -1.11 19.16
C ASP A 120 -15.04 -0.64 17.86
N VAL A 121 -14.26 -0.64 16.78
CA VAL A 121 -14.73 -0.34 15.42
C VAL A 121 -15.02 -1.65 14.73
N GLN A 122 -16.21 -1.76 14.14
CA GLN A 122 -16.51 -2.87 13.25
C GLN A 122 -15.64 -2.78 11.99
N ALA A 123 -14.50 -3.46 12.02
CA ALA A 123 -13.70 -3.72 10.84
C ALA A 123 -14.31 -4.86 10.05
N TYR A 124 -14.18 -4.75 8.73
CA TYR A 124 -14.56 -5.83 7.85
C TYR A 124 -13.47 -6.91 7.90
N GLU A 125 -13.74 -8.02 8.56
CA GLU A 125 -12.83 -9.17 8.57
C GLU A 125 -12.91 -9.91 7.23
N LEU A 126 -11.79 -9.94 6.50
CA LEU A 126 -11.67 -10.80 5.33
C LEU A 126 -11.54 -12.25 5.81
N SER A 127 -12.23 -13.17 5.13
CA SER A 127 -11.94 -14.60 5.32
C SER A 127 -10.47 -14.89 5.01
N PRO A 128 -9.87 -15.96 5.57
CA PRO A 128 -8.49 -16.33 5.26
C PRO A 128 -8.22 -16.44 3.75
N LEU A 129 -9.18 -17.01 3.00
CA LEU A 129 -9.11 -17.07 1.54
C LEU A 129 -9.17 -15.67 0.89
N GLY A 130 -10.00 -14.77 1.41
CA GLY A 130 -10.07 -13.39 0.95
C GLY A 130 -8.77 -12.62 1.20
N LEU A 131 -8.09 -12.88 2.32
CA LEU A 131 -6.79 -12.29 2.62
C LEU A 131 -5.70 -12.81 1.67
N ILE A 132 -5.69 -14.12 1.38
CA ILE A 132 -4.79 -14.71 0.38
C ILE A 132 -5.06 -14.10 -0.99
N ALA A 133 -6.32 -14.02 -1.41
CA ALA A 133 -6.70 -13.40 -2.67
C ALA A 133 -6.22 -11.94 -2.75
N ARG A 134 -6.38 -11.17 -1.66
CA ARG A 134 -5.91 -9.78 -1.58
C ARG A 134 -4.40 -9.68 -1.73
N ALA A 135 -3.65 -10.53 -1.04
CA ALA A 135 -2.18 -10.57 -1.14
C ALA A 135 -1.73 -10.93 -2.56
N VAL A 136 -2.35 -11.93 -3.20
CA VAL A 136 -2.02 -12.35 -4.57
C VAL A 136 -2.35 -11.25 -5.57
N VAL A 137 -3.53 -10.63 -5.48
CA VAL A 137 -3.93 -9.54 -6.39
C VAL A 137 -3.02 -8.33 -6.24
N ASN A 138 -2.77 -7.87 -5.01
CA ASN A 138 -1.85 -6.75 -4.76
C ASN A 138 -0.42 -7.08 -5.23
N GLY A 139 0.06 -8.29 -4.99
CA GLY A 139 1.36 -8.76 -5.47
C GLY A 139 1.45 -8.74 -6.99
N ALA A 140 0.50 -9.37 -7.68
CA ALA A 140 0.50 -9.46 -9.14
C ALA A 140 0.37 -8.09 -9.82
N VAL A 141 -0.57 -7.26 -9.37
CA VAL A 141 -0.76 -5.90 -9.91
C VAL A 141 0.44 -5.02 -9.56
N GLY A 142 0.95 -5.12 -8.33
CA GLY A 142 2.10 -4.35 -7.87
C GLY A 142 3.36 -4.63 -8.68
N MET A 143 3.60 -5.88 -9.08
CA MET A 143 4.72 -6.22 -9.96
C MET A 143 4.66 -5.50 -11.31
N VAL A 144 3.49 -5.45 -11.94
CA VAL A 144 3.29 -4.73 -13.21
C VAL A 144 3.47 -3.22 -13.01
N VAL A 145 2.91 -2.66 -11.94
CA VAL A 145 3.01 -1.24 -11.62
C VAL A 145 4.46 -0.83 -11.34
N PHE A 146 5.19 -1.60 -10.53
CA PHE A 146 6.55 -1.28 -10.11
C PHE A 146 7.52 -1.32 -11.30
N GLU A 147 7.39 -2.32 -12.16
CA GLU A 147 8.18 -2.41 -13.39
C GLU A 147 7.91 -1.20 -14.31
N THR A 148 6.65 -0.79 -14.44
CA THR A 148 6.27 0.38 -15.24
C THR A 148 6.84 1.66 -14.67
N MET A 149 6.78 1.84 -13.33
CA MET A 149 7.34 3.00 -12.65
C MET A 149 8.87 3.05 -12.76
N ASP A 150 9.54 1.91 -12.64
CA ASP A 150 11.00 1.83 -12.77
C ASP A 150 11.46 2.14 -14.19
N ARG A 151 10.74 1.65 -15.21
CA ARG A 151 10.99 2.02 -16.61
C ARG A 151 10.85 3.51 -16.84
N GLN A 152 9.79 4.11 -16.30
CA GLN A 152 9.61 5.56 -16.39
C GLN A 152 10.79 6.25 -15.73
N ARG A 153 11.10 5.97 -14.46
CA ARG A 153 12.23 6.59 -13.75
C ARG A 153 13.55 6.50 -14.52
N ARG A 154 13.86 5.37 -15.14
CA ARG A 154 15.07 5.20 -15.98
C ARG A 154 15.06 6.10 -17.22
N ARG A 155 13.90 6.40 -17.81
CA ARG A 155 13.77 7.32 -18.95
C ARG A 155 14.00 8.78 -18.57
N TRP A 156 13.61 9.18 -17.36
CA TRP A 156 13.76 10.55 -16.87
C TRP A 156 15.12 10.81 -16.19
N ALA A 157 15.90 9.76 -15.90
CA ALA A 157 17.26 9.92 -15.41
C ALA A 157 18.13 10.51 -16.54
N PRO A 158 18.74 11.70 -16.37
CA PRO A 158 19.65 12.24 -17.37
C PRO A 158 20.77 11.22 -17.58
N ARG A 159 21.03 10.87 -18.84
CA ARG A 159 22.20 10.08 -19.21
C ARG A 159 23.43 10.93 -18.87
N ALA A 160 24.08 10.60 -17.76
CA ALA A 160 25.39 11.16 -17.42
C ALA A 160 26.45 10.64 -18.39
#